data_AF-A0A914FQX7-F1
#
_entry.id   AF-A0A914FQX7-F1
#
_cell.length_a   1.000
_cell.length_b   1.000
_cell.length_c   1.000
_cell.angle_alpha   90.00
_cell.angle_beta   90.00
_cell.angle_gamma   90.00
#
_symmetry.space_group_name_H-M   'P 1'
#
loop_
_entity.id
_entity.type
_entity.pdbx_description
1 polymer ?
#
loop_
_entity_poly.entity_id
_entity_poly.type
_entity_poly.pdbx_seq_one_letter_code
_entity_poly.pdbx_strand_id
1 'polypeptide(L)' 'MEEAYAEAMSTLRAVSYYRYYHVFRKSELYDLFFGIPDIVIEEYSYDSGNWFIIARKRNAKTVEAIKKIGI' A
#
# COMPACT_ATOMS: atom_id res chain seq x y z
N MET A 1 13.13 -10.57 -29.76
CA MET A 1 13.58 -11.97 -29.91
C MET A 1 13.61 -12.65 -28.55
N GLU A 2 14.23 -12.02 -27.54
CA GLU A 2 14.30 -12.50 -26.16
C GLU A 2 12.92 -12.56 -25.47
N GLU A 3 12.06 -11.57 -25.70
CA GLU A 3 10.68 -11.55 -25.17
C GLU A 3 9.80 -12.68 -25.74
N ALA A 4 9.88 -12.93 -27.06
CA ALA A 4 9.14 -14.01 -27.70
C ALA A 4 9.59 -15.41 -27.22
N TYR A 5 10.88 -15.55 -26.89
CA TYR A 5 11.42 -16.77 -26.30
C TYR A 5 10.94 -16.95 -24.85
N ALA A 6 10.96 -15.88 -24.05
CA ALA A 6 10.44 -15.90 -22.69
C ALA A 6 8.93 -16.20 -22.67
N GLU A 7 8.16 -15.66 -23.61
CA GLU A 7 6.72 -15.93 -23.76
C GLU A 7 6.45 -17.39 -24.15
N ALA A 8 7.17 -17.93 -25.14
CA ALA A 8 7.04 -19.34 -25.52
C ALA A 8 7.41 -20.29 -24.37
N MET A 9 8.50 -20.00 -23.65
CA MET A 9 8.94 -20.79 -22.51
C MET A 9 8.00 -20.67 -21.30
N SER A 10 7.31 -19.53 -21.14
CA SER A 10 6.21 -19.31 -20.20
C SER A 10 5.00 -20.17 -20.51
N THR A 11 4.57 -20.19 -21.78
CA THR A 11 3.46 -21.04 -22.25
C THR A 11 3.75 -22.52 -22.00
N LEU A 12 5.01 -22.94 -22.15
CA LEU A 12 5.48 -24.30 -21.85
C LEU A 12 5.68 -24.57 -20.36
N ARG A 13 5.39 -23.61 -19.46
CA ARG A 13 5.65 -23.65 -18.01
C ARG A 13 7.10 -23.98 -17.65
N ALA A 14 8.02 -23.79 -18.57
CA ALA A 14 9.46 -23.99 -18.38
C ALA A 14 10.13 -22.77 -17.72
N VAL A 15 9.36 -21.71 -17.44
CA VAL A 15 9.81 -20.49 -16.75
C VAL A 15 9.02 -20.32 -15.47
N SER A 16 9.73 -20.12 -14.36
CA SER A 16 9.14 -19.70 -13.09
C SER A 16 9.21 -18.19 -12.98
N TYR A 17 8.05 -17.54 -12.87
CA TYR A 17 7.95 -16.12 -12.60
C TYR A 17 7.90 -15.89 -11.09
N TYR A 18 8.80 -15.06 -10.60
CA TYR A 18 8.78 -14.61 -9.22
C TYR A 18 7.97 -13.32 -9.11
N ARG A 19 7.18 -13.21 -8.04
CA ARG A 19 6.47 -11.98 -7.71
C ARG A 19 7.25 -11.24 -6.63
N TYR A 20 7.44 -9.95 -6.85
CA TYR A 20 7.98 -9.08 -5.82
C TYR A 20 6.91 -8.78 -4.77
N TYR A 21 7.29 -8.90 -3.50
CA TYR A 21 6.47 -8.51 -2.35
C TYR A 21 7.28 -7.60 -1.45
N HIS A 22 6.67 -6.49 -1.03
CA HIS A 22 7.21 -5.65 0.03
C HIS A 22 6.64 -6.12 1.37
N VAL A 23 7.49 -6.56 2.28
CA VAL A 23 7.09 -7.00 3.62
C VAL A 23 7.27 -5.83 4.58
N PHE A 24 6.15 -5.32 5.09
CA PHE A 24 6.18 -4.19 6.02
C PHE A 24 6.80 -4.59 7.36
N ARG A 25 7.77 -3.82 7.83
CA ARG A 25 8.25 -3.91 9.22
C ARG A 25 7.24 -3.24 10.17
N LYS A 26 7.37 -3.52 11.47
CA LYS A 26 6.55 -2.86 12.50
C LYS A 26 6.56 -1.35 12.31
N SER A 27 5.36 -0.76 12.33
CA SER A 27 5.06 0.66 12.15
C SER A 27 5.29 1.24 10.75
N GLU A 28 5.96 0.55 9.83
CA GLU A 28 6.20 1.10 8.48
C GLU A 28 4.89 1.37 7.72
N LEU A 29 3.93 0.45 7.82
CA LEU A 29 2.60 0.64 7.22
C LEU A 29 1.86 1.81 7.86
N TYR A 30 2.04 2.02 9.17
CA TYR A 30 1.45 3.14 9.91
C TYR A 30 2.06 4.47 9.45
N ASP A 31 3.38 4.56 9.42
CA ASP A 31 4.12 5.76 9.01
C ASP A 31 3.77 6.15 7.57
N LEU A 32 3.62 5.16 6.68
CA LEU A 32 3.16 5.37 5.31
C LEU A 32 1.78 6.03 5.27
N PHE A 33 0.81 5.50 6.02
CA PHE A 33 -0.56 6.05 6.04
C PHE A 33 -0.65 7.39 6.77
N PHE A 34 0.18 7.61 7.79
CA PHE A 34 0.27 8.88 8.51
C PHE A 34 0.74 10.02 7.60
N GLY A 35 1.61 9.73 6.63
CA GLY A 35 2.06 10.69 5.63
C GLY A 35 1.02 11.06 4.57
N ILE A 36 -0.12 10.36 4.49
CA ILE A 36 -1.14 10.63 3.47
C ILE A 36 -2.06 11.76 3.94
N PRO A 37 -2.12 12.89 3.22
CA PRO A 37 -3.04 13.96 3.56
C PRO A 37 -4.50 13.48 3.45
N ASP A 38 -5.36 14.06 4.26
CA ASP A 38 -6.81 13.80 4.25
C ASP A 38 -7.21 12.35 4.59
N ILE A 39 -6.31 11.56 5.20
CA ILE A 39 -6.64 10.28 5.83
C ILE A 39 -6.70 10.44 7.35
N VAL A 40 -7.53 9.62 7.98
CA VAL A 40 -7.54 9.38 9.42
C VAL A 40 -7.42 7.87 9.64
N ILE A 41 -6.39 7.45 10.37
CA ILE A 41 -6.22 6.08 10.82
C ILE A 41 -7.16 5.85 11.99
N GLU A 42 -8.04 4.86 11.88
CA GLU A 42 -8.99 4.47 12.94
C GLU A 42 -8.46 3.28 13.73
N GLU A 43 -7.78 2.36 13.05
CA GLU A 43 -7.15 1.20 13.67
C GLU A 43 -5.83 0.87 12.97
N TYR A 44 -4.85 0.44 13.76
CA TYR A 44 -3.62 -0.17 13.29
C TYR A 44 -3.29 -1.36 14.20
N SER A 45 -3.20 -2.55 13.63
CA SER A 45 -3.00 -3.78 14.39
C SER A 45 -2.29 -4.85 13.55
N TYR A 46 -2.09 -6.00 14.18
CA TYR A 46 -1.43 -7.16 13.60
C TYR A 46 -2.33 -8.38 13.76
N ASP A 47 -2.58 -9.07 12.65
CA ASP A 47 -3.32 -10.33 12.65
C ASP A 47 -2.64 -11.33 11.73
N SER A 48 -2.40 -12.53 12.25
CA SER A 48 -2.02 -13.72 11.48
C SER A 48 -0.85 -13.50 10.49
N GLY A 49 0.20 -12.79 10.90
CA GLY A 49 1.36 -12.55 10.03
C GLY A 49 1.34 -11.22 9.28
N ASN A 50 0.27 -10.45 9.39
CA ASN A 50 0.06 -9.26 8.57
C ASN A 50 -0.21 -8.03 9.42
N TRP A 51 0.44 -6.92 9.08
CA TRP A 51 0.04 -5.60 9.55
C TRP A 51 -1.17 -5.13 8.74
N PHE A 52 -2.15 -4.54 9.41
CA PHE A 52 -3.30 -3.93 8.75
C PHE A 52 -3.66 -2.58 9.35
N ILE A 53 -4.37 -1.78 8.55
CA ILE A 53 -4.90 -0.47 8.93
C ILE A 53 -6.36 -0.38 8.50
N ILE A 54 -7.21 0.08 9.41
CA ILE A 54 -8.54 0.61 9.07
C ILE A 54 -8.41 2.12 9.05
N ALA A 55 -8.77 2.72 7.92
CA ALA A 55 -8.68 4.15 7.73
C ALA A 55 -9.87 4.68 6.94
N ARG A 56 -10.17 5.95 7.15
CA ARG A 56 -11.21 6.67 6.39
C ARG A 56 -10.68 7.98 5.84
N LYS A 57 -11.39 8.50 4.84
CA LYS A 57 -11.19 9.88 4.38
C LYS A 57 -11.59 10.87 5.47
N ARG A 58 -10.82 11.93 5.59
CA ARG A 58 -11.15 13.11 6.40
C ARG A 58 -12.32 13.84 5.75
N ASN A 59 -13.25 14.34 6.55
CA ASN A 59 -14.41 15.06 6.05
C ASN A 59 -13.96 16.33 5.30
N ALA A 60 -14.51 16.59 4.12
CA ALA A 60 -14.19 17.76 3.30
C ALA A 60 -14.30 19.08 4.08
N LYS A 61 -15.30 19.23 4.96
CA LYS A 61 -15.45 20.42 5.82
C LYS A 61 -14.28 20.57 6.80
N THR A 62 -13.77 19.46 7.33
CA THR A 62 -12.59 19.44 8.20
C THR A 62 -11.31 19.75 7.42
N VAL A 63 -11.19 19.24 6.20
CA VAL A 63 -10.05 19.54 5.30
C VAL A 63 -10.01 21.03 4.93
N GLU A 64 -11.16 21.60 4.55
CA GLU A 64 -11.28 23.03 4.26
C GLU A 64 -11.00 23.91 5.48
N ALA A 65 -11.43 23.48 6.67
CA ALA A 65 -11.12 24.18 7.91
C ALA A 65 -9.61 24.19 8.19
N ILE A 66 -8.92 23.06 8.03
CA ILE A 66 -7.46 22.97 8.23
C ILE A 66 -6.72 23.88 7.23
N LYS A 67 -7.11 23.84 5.95
CA LYS A 67 -6.52 24.71 4.91
C LYS A 67 -6.68 26.20 5.20
N LYS A 68 -7.77 26.60 5.87
CA LYS A 68 -8.00 28.00 6.26
C LYS A 68 -7.15 28.46 7.45
N ILE A 69 -6.62 27.55 8.26
CA ILE A 69 -5.80 27.86 9.44
C ILE A 69 -4.31 28.03 9.05
N GLY A 70 -3.93 27.71 7.81
CA GLY A 70 -2.59 27.99 7.29
C GLY A 70 -1.49 27.03 7.77
N ILE A 71 -1.86 25.76 8.01
CA ILE A 71 -0.90 24.65 8.11
C ILE A 71 -1.03 23.81 6.84
#